data_AF-E2AZ73-F1
#
_entry.id   AF-E2AZ73-F1
#
_cell.length_a   1.000
_cell.length_b   1.000
_cell.length_c   1.000
_cell.angle_alpha   90.00
_cell.angle_beta   90.00
_cell.angle_gamma   90.00
#
_symmetry.space_group_name_H-M   'P 1'
#
loop_
_entity.id
_entity.type
_entity.pdbx_description
1 polymer ?
#
loop_
_entity_poly.entity_id
_entity_poly.type
_entity_poly.pdbx_seq_one_letter_code
_entity_poly.pdbx_strand_id
1 'polypeptide(L)' 'LTPLDYYLWGYLKSKVYRTKPKTIHELIQRIRDEMALIPFETNRKVISTFYQRLAYCQEVNGSHFQHLL' A
#
# COMPACT_ATOMS: atom_id res chain seq x y z
N LEU A 1 -9.90 -1.81 6.95
CA LEU A 1 -9.43 -1.88 5.55
C LEU A 1 -9.00 -0.50 5.09
N THR A 2 -7.70 -0.21 5.03
CA THR A 2 -7.23 1.09 4.53
C THR A 2 -6.31 0.89 3.31
N PRO A 3 -6.50 1.66 2.22
CA PRO A 3 -5.61 1.67 1.07
C PRO A 3 -4.14 1.87 1.42
N LEU A 4 -3.87 2.64 2.47
CA LEU A 4 -2.51 2.90 2.91
C LEU A 4 -1.87 1.62 3.49
N ASP A 5 -2.61 0.85 4.29
CA ASP A 5 -2.10 -0.36 4.94
C ASP A 5 -1.94 -1.52 3.97
N TYR A 6 -2.96 -1.82 3.16
CA TYR A 6 -2.93 -3.01 2.30
C TYR A 6 -2.15 -2.81 0.99
N TYR A 7 -1.77 -1.58 0.66
CA TYR A 7 -1.01 -1.27 -0.56
C TYR A 7 0.21 -0.39 -0.27
N LEU A 8 0.00 0.87 0.13
CA LEU A 8 1.07 1.88 0.10
C LEU A 8 2.24 1.51 0.99
N TRP A 9 1.97 1.04 2.20
CA TRP A 9 3.01 0.75 3.18
C TRP A 9 3.87 -0.45 2.79
N GLY A 10 3.27 -1.46 2.14
CA GLY A 10 4.01 -2.57 1.54
C GLY A 10 4.87 -2.12 0.37
N TYR A 11 4.29 -1.33 -0.53
CA TYR A 11 4.99 -0.76 -1.69
C TYR A 11 6.22 0.06 -1.26
N LEU A 12 6.04 1.07 -0.41
CA LEU A 12 7.11 1.95 0.04
C LEU A 12 8.20 1.17 0.75
N LYS A 13 7.85 0.23 1.64
CA LYS A 13 8.85 -0.60 2.32
C LYS A 13 9.72 -1.39 1.33
N SER A 14 9.11 -2.00 0.31
CA SER A 14 9.84 -2.78 -0.70
C SER A 14 10.82 -1.95 -1.54
N LYS A 15 10.55 -0.65 -1.72
CA LYS A 15 11.37 0.25 -2.53
C LYS A 15 12.41 0.99 -1.71
N VAL A 16 11.96 1.67 -0.65
CA VAL A 16 12.77 2.55 0.19
C VAL A 16 13.85 1.76 0.95
N TYR A 17 13.53 0.55 1.40
CA TYR A 17 14.45 -0.33 2.14
C TYR A 17 15.15 -1.36 1.27
N ARG A 18 15.08 -1.27 -0.08
CA ARG A 18 15.85 -2.14 -0.98
C ARG A 18 17.35 -2.11 -0.68
N THR A 19 17.84 -0.96 -0.22
CA THR A 19 19.14 -0.80 0.45
C THR A 19 18.91 -0.10 1.78
N LYS A 20 19.71 -0.41 2.80
CA LYS A 20 19.60 0.23 4.12
C LYS A 20 19.90 1.73 4.00
N PRO A 21 18.94 2.64 4.27
CA PRO A 21 19.21 4.07 4.33
C PRO A 21 20.20 4.36 5.45
N LYS A 22 21.13 5.29 5.22
CA LYS A 22 22.19 5.66 6.17
C LYS A 22 21.77 6.82 7.07
N THR A 23 20.80 7.62 6.65
CA THR A 23 20.32 8.80 7.40
C THR A 23 18.80 8.94 7.32
N ILE A 24 18.23 9.66 8.28
CA ILE A 24 16.80 10.02 8.26
C ILE A 24 16.48 10.89 7.04
N HIS A 25 17.38 11.80 6.65
CA HIS A 25 17.18 12.66 5.50
C HIS A 25 17.06 11.85 4.20
N GLU A 26 17.98 10.89 4.00
CA GLU A 26 17.92 9.97 2.86
C GLU A 26 16.62 9.14 2.88
N LEU A 27 16.22 8.63 4.05
CA LEU A 27 14.97 7.89 4.20
C LEU A 27 13.75 8.73 3.76
N ILE A 28 13.67 9.98 4.22
CA ILE A 28 12.58 10.91 3.87
C ILE A 28 12.60 11.20 2.37
N GLN A 29 13.78 11.44 1.78
CA GLN A 29 13.90 11.73 0.36
C GLN A 29 13.44 10.55 -0.50
N ARG A 30 13.90 9.33 -0.18
CA ARG A 30 13.46 8.11 -0.86
C ARG A 30 11.95 7.90 -0.79
N ILE A 31 11.32 8.18 0.35
CA ILE A 31 9.86 8.11 0.49
C ILE A 31 9.19 9.12 -0.47
N ARG A 32 9.67 10.36 -0.52
CA ARG A 32 9.12 11.39 -1.41
C ARG A 32 9.29 11.04 -2.88
N ASP A 33 10.47 10.56 -3.27
CA ASP A 33 10.78 10.16 -4.64
C ASP A 33 9.86 9.00 -5.07
N GLU A 34 9.75 7.96 -4.25
CA GLU A 34 8.88 6.81 -4.55
C GLU A 34 7.40 7.19 -4.58
N MET A 35 6.95 8.10 -3.70
CA MET A 35 5.58 8.62 -3.72
C MET A 35 5.28 9.38 -5.03
N ALA A 36 6.22 10.18 -5.52
CA ALA A 36 6.07 10.94 -6.76
C ALA A 36 6.03 10.06 -8.01
N LEU A 37 6.60 8.84 -7.93
CA LEU A 37 6.57 7.86 -9.02
C LEU A 37 5.26 7.06 -9.09
N ILE A 38 4.37 7.15 -8.09
CA ILE A 38 3.11 6.42 -8.10
C ILE A 38 2.15 7.04 -9.14
N PRO A 39 1.76 6.31 -10.20
CA PRO A 39 0.84 6.84 -11.19
C PRO A 39 -0.56 7.08 -10.61
N PHE A 40 -1.24 8.10 -11.12
CA PHE A 40 -2.64 8.38 -10.76
C PHE A 40 -3.55 7.16 -10.96
N GLU A 41 -3.38 6.43 -12.07
CA GLU A 41 -4.17 5.22 -12.36
C GLU A 41 -3.97 4.10 -11.32
N THR A 42 -2.77 3.99 -10.76
CA THR A 42 -2.52 3.05 -9.67
C THR A 42 -3.31 3.43 -8.42
N ASN A 43 -3.31 4.72 -8.05
CA ASN A 43 -4.13 5.21 -6.94
C ASN A 43 -5.63 4.93 -7.18
N ARG A 44 -6.12 5.25 -8.38
CA ARG A 44 -7.51 4.98 -8.77
C ARG A 44 -7.88 3.51 -8.65
N LYS A 45 -7.00 2.61 -9.12
CA LYS A 45 -7.18 1.16 -9.02
C LYS A 45 -7.19 0.68 -7.57
N VAL A 46 -6.26 1.16 -6.75
CA VAL A 46 -6.20 0.78 -5.33
C VAL A 46 -7.50 1.19 -4.63
N ILE A 47 -7.98 2.41 -4.85
CA ILE A 47 -9.26 2.86 -4.29
C ILE A 47 -10.44 2.05 -4.83
N SER A 48 -10.48 1.71 -6.12
CA SER A 48 -11.58 0.89 -6.66
C SER A 48 -11.62 -0.53 -6.09
N THR A 49 -10.45 -1.13 -5.77
CA THR A 49 -10.38 -2.44 -5.11
C THR A 49 -10.92 -2.44 -3.68
N PHE A 50 -11.17 -1.27 -3.08
CA PHE A 50 -11.77 -1.17 -1.76
C PHE A 50 -13.14 -1.86 -1.67
N TYR A 51 -14.00 -1.70 -2.69
CA TYR A 51 -15.31 -2.33 -2.70
C TYR A 51 -15.23 -3.86 -2.77
N GLN A 52 -14.31 -4.40 -3.56
CA GLN A 52 -14.06 -5.84 -3.61
C GLN A 52 -13.57 -6.37 -2.25
N ARG A 53 -12.64 -5.64 -1.62
CA ARG A 53 -12.17 -5.97 -0.27
C ARG A 53 -13.27 -5.90 0.78
N LEU A 54 -14.21 -4.95 0.67
CA LEU A 54 -15.39 -4.88 1.54
C LEU A 54 -16.31 -6.09 1.34
N ALA A 55 -16.52 -6.54 0.10
CA ALA A 55 -17.32 -7.72 -0.18
C ALA A 55 -16.73 -8.97 0.50
N TYR A 56 -15.43 -9.23 0.34
CA TYR A 56 -14.77 -10.34 1.04
C TYR A 56 -14.84 -10.20 2.56
N CYS A 57 -14.65 -8.98 3.09
CA CYS A 57 -14.80 -8.70 4.51
C CYS A 57 -16.21 -9.06 5.01
N GLN A 58 -17.24 -8.79 4.23
CA GLN A 58 -18.62 -9.15 4.55
C GLN A 58 -18.85 -10.66 4.52
N GLU A 59 -18.33 -11.37 3.52
CA GLU A 59 -18.46 -12.84 3.38
C GLU A 59 -17.89 -13.59 4.60
N VAL A 60 -16.83 -13.06 5.21
CA VAL A 60 -16.23 -13.65 6.43
C VAL A 60 -16.72 -12.99 7.72
N ASN A 61 -17.85 -12.29 7.70
CA ASN A 61 -18.45 -11.61 8.86
C ASN A 61 -17.48 -10.66 9.60
N GLY A 62 -16.66 -9.92 8.84
CA GLY A 62 -15.69 -8.95 9.37
C GLY A 62 -14.36 -9.54 9.83
N SER A 63 -14.16 -10.86 9.71
CA SER A 63 -12.89 -11.53 10.03
C SER A 63 -11.78 -11.25 8.99
N HIS A 64 -10.60 -11.85 9.19
CA HIS A 64 -9.50 -11.80 8.23
C HIS A 64 -9.84 -12.58 6.96
N PHE A 65 -9.62 -11.94 5.81
CA PHE A 65 -9.98 -12.48 4.49
C PHE A 65 -8.82 -12.44 3.50
N GLN A 66 -7.61 -12.11 3.95
CA GLN A 66 -6.44 -11.98 3.06
C GLN A 66 -6.10 -13.29 2.33
N HIS A 67 -6.55 -14.45 2.83
CA HIS A 67 -6.40 -15.75 2.19
C HIS A 67 -7.36 -15.94 0.98
N LEU A 68 -8.33 -15.05 0.80
CA LEU A 68 -9.31 -15.03 -0.30
C LEU A 68 -8.95 -13.98 -1.39
N LEU A 69 -7.88 -13.20 -1.18
CA LEU A 69 -7.44 -12.11 -2.04
C LEU A 69 -6.40 -12.53 -3.08
#